data_AF-A0A4Q2UXJ2-F1
#
_entry.id   AF-A0A4Q2UXJ2-F1
#
_cell.length_a   1.000
_cell.length_b   1.000
_cell.length_c   1.000
_cell.angle_alpha   90.00
_cell.angle_beta   90.00
_cell.angle_gamma   90.00
#
_symmetry.space_group_name_H-M   'P 1'
#
loop_
_entity.id
_entity.type
_entity.pdbx_description
1 polymer ?
#
loop_
_entity_poly.entity_id
_entity_poly.type
_entity_poly.pdbx_seq_one_letter_code
_entity_poly.pdbx_strand_id
1 'polypeptide(L)'
;MTPRSDYVPPRRIGELTSEGRAEYEHDIRIYSLKETAYRETKKQEQKLVEFVLKTVSATYQKTSCVTGDRLDKWYQELRRSGVVYNERLRPEARDKYHKAVHTAPKINKLNEWVTEWETTMAEAISKKVPDALDAQCWAEDLNRAMYHVLPSWASTFRQHRRPQILNNSLNYREVAADIRYEAKMANASGRPSGIKRGAFAATYGAASRNDRPAITDRDNDTIEVQGDASDWATDETSYAHRDTRGQGRGRRA
;
A
#
# COMPACT_ATOMS: atom_id res chain seq x y z
N MET A 1 -29.96 -66.71 58.70
CA MET A 1 -31.02 -65.69 58.54
C MET A 1 -30.34 -64.33 58.50
N THR A 2 -30.14 -63.76 57.33
CA THR A 2 -29.64 -62.37 57.17
C THR A 2 -30.82 -61.40 57.31
N PRO A 3 -30.71 -60.32 58.10
CA PRO A 3 -31.79 -59.36 58.24
C PRO A 3 -32.01 -58.66 56.89
N ARG A 4 -33.27 -58.63 56.45
CA ARG A 4 -33.69 -57.86 55.28
C ARG A 4 -33.48 -56.39 55.64
N SER A 5 -32.52 -55.74 54.98
CA SER A 5 -32.27 -54.31 55.15
C SER A 5 -33.43 -53.55 54.51
N ASP A 6 -34.33 -53.02 55.33
CA ASP A 6 -35.45 -52.17 54.93
C ASP A 6 -34.95 -50.75 54.61
N TYR A 7 -33.92 -50.65 53.76
CA TYR A 7 -33.42 -49.36 53.31
C TYR A 7 -34.44 -48.72 52.37
N VAL A 8 -35.16 -47.72 52.88
CA VAL A 8 -36.01 -46.84 52.09
C VAL A 8 -35.16 -45.64 51.67
N PRO A 9 -34.91 -45.45 50.35
CA PRO A 9 -34.14 -44.31 49.88
C PRO A 9 -34.80 -42.98 50.27
N PRO A 10 -34.04 -41.99 50.76
CA PRO A 10 -34.56 -40.65 51.07
C PRO A 10 -35.27 -40.04 49.85
N ARG A 11 -36.50 -39.53 50.04
CA ARG A 11 -37.28 -38.87 48.98
C ARG A 11 -37.32 -37.36 49.13
N ARG A 12 -36.86 -36.83 50.27
CA ARG A 12 -36.83 -35.40 50.59
C ARG A 12 -35.47 -35.01 51.15
N ILE A 13 -35.05 -33.76 50.93
CA ILE A 13 -33.74 -33.24 51.38
C ILE A 13 -33.53 -33.42 52.90
N GLY A 14 -34.60 -33.32 53.70
CA GLY A 14 -34.55 -33.54 55.15
C GLY A 14 -34.30 -34.98 55.59
N GLU A 15 -34.54 -35.97 54.72
CA GLU A 15 -34.36 -37.40 54.98
C GLU A 15 -32.94 -37.89 54.64
N LEU A 16 -32.11 -37.05 54.00
CA LEU A 16 -30.71 -37.38 53.73
C LEU A 16 -29.88 -37.40 55.02
N THR A 17 -28.82 -38.20 55.02
CA THR A 17 -27.77 -38.13 56.04
C THR A 17 -27.09 -36.76 55.98
N SER A 18 -26.37 -36.36 57.04
CA SER A 18 -25.60 -35.10 57.04
C SER A 18 -24.59 -35.05 55.90
N GLU A 19 -23.97 -36.18 55.58
CA GLU A 19 -23.06 -36.34 54.44
C GLU A 19 -23.79 -36.17 53.11
N GLY A 20 -24.94 -36.83 52.91
CA GLY A 20 -25.73 -36.69 51.70
C GLY A 20 -26.29 -35.27 51.48
N ARG A 21 -26.60 -34.54 52.56
CA ARG A 21 -26.95 -33.11 52.47
C ARG A 21 -25.76 -32.25 52.01
N ALA A 22 -24.57 -32.53 52.52
CA ALA A 22 -23.35 -31.81 52.14
C ALA A 22 -22.96 -32.07 50.67
N GLU A 23 -23.11 -33.30 50.19
CA GLU A 23 -22.90 -33.67 48.79
C GLU A 23 -23.91 -32.97 47.87
N TYR A 24 -25.21 -33.01 48.23
CA TYR A 24 -26.24 -32.31 47.46
C TYR A 24 -25.99 -30.80 47.39
N GLU A 25 -25.57 -30.17 48.49
CA GLU A 25 -25.23 -28.75 48.54
C GLU A 25 -23.98 -28.42 47.71
N HIS A 26 -23.00 -29.33 47.67
CA HIS A 26 -21.85 -29.22 46.78
C HIS A 26 -22.25 -29.34 45.30
N ASP A 27 -23.12 -30.28 44.95
CA ASP A 27 -23.62 -30.47 43.59
C ASP A 27 -24.45 -29.28 43.10
N ILE A 28 -25.31 -28.71 43.95
CA ILE A 28 -26.05 -27.48 43.65
C ILE A 28 -25.09 -26.30 43.40
N ARG A 29 -23.99 -26.20 44.16
CA ARG A 29 -22.95 -25.18 43.92
C ARG A 29 -22.26 -25.40 42.57
N ILE A 30 -21.89 -26.62 42.23
CA ILE A 30 -21.30 -26.93 40.91
C ILE A 30 -22.30 -26.60 39.79
N TYR A 31 -23.56 -26.98 39.95
CA TYR A 31 -24.58 -26.74 38.93
C TYR A 31 -24.84 -25.24 38.71
N SER A 32 -24.94 -24.46 39.79
CA SER A 32 -25.11 -23.01 39.69
C SER A 32 -23.89 -22.33 39.05
N LEU A 33 -22.67 -22.80 39.30
CA LEU A 33 -21.47 -22.32 38.60
C LEU A 33 -21.50 -22.66 37.10
N LYS A 34 -21.94 -23.86 36.73
CA LYS A 34 -22.11 -24.26 35.32
C LYS A 34 -23.19 -23.45 34.63
N GLU A 35 -24.30 -23.18 35.31
CA GLU A 35 -25.40 -22.37 34.77
C GLU A 35 -24.96 -20.92 34.53
N THR A 36 -24.23 -20.31 35.48
CA THR A 36 -23.71 -18.95 35.31
C THR A 36 -22.71 -18.87 34.16
N ALA A 37 -21.80 -19.84 34.03
CA ALA A 37 -20.88 -19.93 32.89
C ALA A 37 -21.63 -20.12 31.55
N TYR A 38 -22.68 -20.94 31.53
CA TYR A 38 -23.53 -21.12 30.34
C TYR A 38 -24.27 -19.82 29.95
N ARG A 39 -24.83 -19.10 30.93
CA ARG A 39 -25.51 -17.82 30.68
C ARG A 39 -24.55 -16.77 30.12
N GLU A 40 -23.33 -16.70 30.65
CA GLU A 40 -22.33 -15.75 30.16
C GLU A 40 -21.86 -16.10 28.73
N THR A 41 -21.59 -17.38 28.45
CA THR A 41 -21.22 -17.80 27.09
C THR A 41 -22.32 -17.50 26.08
N LYS A 42 -23.60 -17.74 26.41
CA LYS A 42 -24.73 -17.39 25.56
C LYS A 42 -24.85 -15.89 25.31
N LYS A 43 -24.58 -15.07 26.32
CA LYS A 43 -24.54 -13.61 26.18
C LYS A 43 -23.43 -13.15 25.24
N GLN A 44 -22.25 -13.74 25.32
CA GLN A 44 -21.13 -13.42 24.43
C GLN A 44 -21.38 -13.91 22.99
N GLU A 45 -21.99 -15.08 22.83
CA GLU A 45 -22.42 -15.60 21.52
C GLU A 45 -23.42 -14.65 20.85
N GLN A 46 -24.41 -14.14 21.60
CA GLN A 46 -25.38 -13.19 21.08
C GLN A 46 -24.73 -11.86 20.64
N LYS A 47 -23.80 -11.32 21.44
CA LYS A 47 -23.02 -10.13 21.04
C LYS A 47 -22.24 -10.37 19.74
N LEU A 48 -21.68 -11.57 19.57
CA LEU A 48 -20.96 -11.93 18.36
C LEU A 48 -21.89 -12.01 17.15
N VAL A 49 -23.09 -12.59 17.31
CA VAL A 49 -24.13 -12.59 16.27
C VAL A 49 -24.50 -11.16 15.86
N GLU A 50 -24.79 -10.29 16.83
CA GLU A 50 -25.13 -8.89 16.58
C GLU A 50 -23.99 -8.15 15.86
N PHE A 51 -22.74 -8.38 16.29
CA PHE A 51 -21.57 -7.80 15.65
C PHE A 51 -21.43 -8.23 14.19
N VAL A 52 -21.60 -9.53 13.90
CA VAL A 52 -21.54 -10.07 12.54
C VAL A 52 -22.65 -9.46 11.67
N LEU A 53 -23.88 -9.41 12.17
CA LEU A 53 -25.01 -8.83 11.44
C LEU A 53 -24.88 -7.31 11.25
N LYS A 54 -24.12 -6.61 12.10
CA LYS A 54 -23.85 -5.17 11.93
C LYS A 54 -22.74 -4.88 10.93
N THR A 55 -21.74 -5.76 10.83
CA THR A 55 -20.50 -5.51 10.06
C THR A 55 -20.51 -6.11 8.66
N VAL A 56 -21.16 -7.25 8.49
CA VAL A 56 -21.22 -7.96 7.21
C VAL A 56 -22.26 -7.30 6.30
N SER A 57 -21.97 -7.17 5.00
CA SER A 57 -22.91 -6.58 4.04
C SER A 57 -24.20 -7.40 3.90
N ALA A 58 -25.32 -6.75 3.58
CA ALA A 58 -26.63 -7.40 3.48
C ALA A 58 -26.67 -8.59 2.51
N THR A 59 -25.83 -8.59 1.47
CA THR A 59 -25.70 -9.70 0.52
C THR A 59 -25.13 -10.93 1.21
N TYR A 60 -24.01 -10.79 1.94
CA TYR A 60 -23.38 -11.89 2.65
C TYR A 60 -24.21 -12.36 3.86
N GLN A 61 -25.00 -11.48 4.46
CA GLN A 61 -25.95 -11.92 5.49
C GLN A 61 -26.97 -12.92 4.94
N LYS A 62 -27.52 -12.68 3.74
CA LYS A 62 -28.50 -13.56 3.10
C LYS A 62 -27.90 -14.88 2.62
N THR A 63 -26.65 -14.87 2.17
CA THR A 63 -26.01 -16.06 1.56
C THR A 63 -25.18 -16.88 2.53
N SER A 64 -24.57 -16.24 3.54
CA SER A 64 -23.57 -16.85 4.43
C SER A 64 -23.99 -16.85 5.91
N CYS A 65 -24.92 -15.99 6.34
CA CYS A 65 -25.39 -15.92 7.74
C CYS A 65 -26.85 -16.37 7.86
N VAL A 66 -27.15 -17.62 7.47
CA VAL A 66 -28.51 -18.17 7.51
C VAL A 66 -29.00 -18.30 8.96
N THR A 67 -30.21 -17.79 9.23
CA THR A 67 -30.84 -17.84 10.55
C THR A 67 -31.05 -19.28 11.01
N GLY A 68 -30.49 -19.64 12.17
CA GLY A 68 -30.57 -20.98 12.75
C GLY A 68 -29.33 -21.85 12.54
N ASP A 69 -28.39 -21.44 11.70
CA ASP A 69 -27.09 -22.10 11.60
C ASP A 69 -26.14 -21.68 12.73
N ARG A 70 -25.16 -22.54 13.00
CA ARG A 70 -24.14 -22.26 14.01
C ARG A 70 -23.16 -21.19 13.51
N LEU A 71 -22.67 -20.37 14.44
CA LEU A 71 -21.73 -19.27 14.19
C LEU A 71 -20.42 -19.74 13.54
N ASP A 72 -19.97 -20.95 13.83
CA ASP A 72 -18.83 -21.60 13.19
C ASP A 72 -19.03 -21.82 11.68
N LYS A 73 -20.24 -22.17 11.24
CA LYS A 73 -20.56 -22.28 9.81
C LYS A 73 -20.58 -20.92 9.14
N TRP A 74 -21.17 -19.91 9.79
CA TRP A 74 -21.16 -18.54 9.28
C TRP A 74 -19.74 -18.06 9.02
N TYR A 75 -18.81 -18.33 9.96
CA TYR A 75 -17.40 -17.99 9.78
C TYR A 75 -16.77 -18.70 8.58
N GLN A 76 -17.03 -20.00 8.38
CA GLN A 76 -16.46 -20.74 7.25
C GLN A 76 -16.96 -20.20 5.90
N GLU A 77 -18.26 -19.92 5.79
CA GLU A 77 -18.85 -19.39 4.56
C GLU A 77 -18.41 -17.94 4.28
N LEU A 78 -18.32 -17.10 5.31
CA LEU A 78 -17.77 -15.75 5.19
C LEU A 78 -16.29 -15.77 4.80
N ARG A 79 -15.51 -16.70 5.34
CA ARG A 79 -14.11 -16.89 4.98
C ARG A 79 -13.99 -17.34 3.52
N ARG A 80 -14.83 -18.29 3.09
CA ARG A 80 -14.83 -18.80 1.71
C ARG A 80 -15.22 -17.72 0.71
N SER A 81 -16.26 -16.95 0.99
CA SER A 81 -16.70 -15.85 0.14
C SER A 81 -15.70 -14.68 0.12
N GLY A 82 -15.08 -14.37 1.25
CA GLY A 82 -14.00 -13.38 1.35
C GLY A 82 -12.75 -13.76 0.55
N VAL A 83 -12.41 -15.05 0.44
CA VAL A 83 -11.31 -15.52 -0.41
C VAL A 83 -11.61 -15.29 -1.90
N VAL A 84 -12.84 -15.60 -2.35
CA VAL A 84 -13.28 -15.33 -3.73
C VAL A 84 -13.32 -13.83 -4.03
N TYR A 85 -13.69 -12.99 -3.06
CA TYR A 85 -13.67 -11.54 -3.20
C TYR A 85 -12.24 -11.00 -3.38
N ASN A 86 -11.27 -11.51 -2.62
CA ASN A 86 -9.84 -11.18 -2.79
C ASN A 86 -9.25 -11.73 -4.11
N GLU A 87 -9.79 -12.83 -4.64
CA GLU A 87 -9.45 -13.34 -5.96
C GLU A 87 -10.01 -12.50 -7.11
N ARG A 88 -11.11 -11.76 -6.92
CA ARG A 88 -11.65 -10.81 -7.92
C ARG A 88 -11.04 -9.41 -7.82
N LEU A 89 -10.74 -8.95 -6.60
CA LEU A 89 -10.08 -7.65 -6.37
C LEU A 89 -8.70 -7.56 -7.02
N ARG A 90 -7.98 -8.69 -7.11
CA ARG A 90 -6.64 -8.77 -7.72
C ARG A 90 -6.67 -8.55 -9.24
N PRO A 91 -7.48 -9.29 -10.03
CA PRO A 91 -7.72 -9.02 -11.45
C PRO A 91 -8.26 -7.61 -11.71
N GLU A 92 -9.23 -7.13 -10.94
CA GLU A 92 -9.76 -5.77 -11.14
C GLU A 92 -8.69 -4.69 -10.90
N ALA A 93 -7.85 -4.86 -9.88
CA ALA A 93 -6.74 -3.95 -9.61
C ALA A 93 -5.65 -4.04 -10.68
N ARG A 94 -5.40 -5.25 -11.21
CA ARG A 94 -4.50 -5.48 -12.34
C ARG A 94 -5.04 -4.80 -13.60
N ASP A 95 -6.32 -4.93 -13.92
CA ASP A 95 -6.94 -4.30 -15.09
C ASP A 95 -6.94 -2.77 -14.97
N LYS A 96 -7.22 -2.22 -13.79
CA LYS A 96 -7.09 -0.79 -13.53
C LYS A 96 -5.65 -0.29 -13.70
N TYR A 97 -4.69 -1.03 -13.16
CA TYR A 97 -3.26 -0.72 -13.30
C TYR A 97 -2.84 -0.73 -14.77
N HIS A 98 -3.15 -1.79 -15.52
CA HIS A 98 -2.85 -1.88 -16.95
C HIS A 98 -3.53 -0.78 -17.75
N LYS A 99 -4.77 -0.44 -17.43
CA LYS A 99 -5.47 0.69 -18.07
C LYS A 99 -4.77 2.02 -17.81
N ALA A 100 -4.34 2.29 -16.58
CA ALA A 100 -3.65 3.53 -16.22
C ALA A 100 -2.29 3.63 -16.91
N VAL A 101 -1.51 2.54 -16.92
CA VAL A 101 -0.16 2.54 -17.51
C VAL A 101 -0.18 2.50 -19.04
N HIS A 102 -1.11 1.76 -19.66
CA HIS A 102 -1.20 1.69 -21.12
C HIS A 102 -1.94 2.86 -21.76
N THR A 103 -2.66 3.67 -20.98
CA THR A 103 -3.17 4.95 -21.49
C THR A 103 -2.02 5.93 -21.54
N ALA A 104 -1.35 6.03 -22.69
CA ALA A 104 -0.21 6.92 -22.87
C ALA A 104 -0.58 8.37 -22.50
N PRO A 105 0.18 9.04 -21.62
CA PRO A 105 -0.12 10.41 -21.24
C PRO A 105 0.02 11.36 -22.43
N LYS A 106 -0.78 12.43 -22.45
CA LYS A 106 -0.46 13.61 -23.26
C LYS A 106 0.46 14.51 -22.44
N ILE A 107 1.47 15.11 -23.05
CA ILE A 107 2.47 15.95 -22.34
C ILE A 107 1.81 17.06 -21.49
N ASN A 108 0.73 17.67 -21.99
CA ASN A 108 -0.02 18.73 -21.30
C ASN A 108 -0.82 18.23 -20.08
N LYS A 109 -1.04 16.92 -19.95
CA LYS A 109 -1.77 16.27 -18.84
C LYS A 109 -0.90 15.31 -18.05
N LEU A 110 0.42 15.41 -18.19
CA LEU A 110 1.35 14.46 -17.58
C LEU A 110 1.25 14.46 -16.04
N ASN A 111 1.04 15.62 -15.40
CA ASN A 111 0.88 15.70 -13.95
C ASN A 111 -0.41 15.04 -13.44
N GLU A 112 -1.51 15.17 -14.18
CA GLU A 112 -2.78 14.49 -13.87
C GLU A 112 -2.59 12.98 -13.99
N TRP A 113 -1.95 12.54 -15.08
CA TRP A 113 -1.66 11.12 -15.33
C TRP A 113 -0.71 10.51 -14.28
N VAL A 114 0.36 11.20 -13.87
CA VAL A 114 1.27 10.71 -12.83
C VAL A 114 0.54 10.52 -11.51
N THR A 115 -0.43 11.39 -11.19
CA THR A 115 -1.25 11.26 -9.98
C THR A 115 -2.20 10.06 -10.07
N GLU A 116 -2.82 9.83 -11.23
CA GLU A 116 -3.65 8.65 -11.49
C GLU A 116 -2.82 7.35 -11.44
N TRP A 117 -1.62 7.37 -12.02
CA TRP A 117 -0.67 6.25 -11.95
C TRP A 117 -0.23 5.96 -10.51
N GLU A 118 0.15 6.98 -9.73
CA GLU A 118 0.60 6.81 -8.34
C GLU A 118 -0.51 6.24 -7.45
N THR A 119 -1.75 6.71 -7.62
CA THR A 119 -2.92 6.22 -6.87
C THR A 119 -3.30 4.79 -7.25
N THR A 120 -3.30 4.45 -8.55
CA THR A 120 -3.57 3.09 -9.02
C THR A 120 -2.46 2.11 -8.64
N MET A 121 -1.19 2.55 -8.65
CA MET A 121 -0.05 1.78 -8.18
C MET A 121 -0.15 1.47 -6.68
N ALA A 122 -0.53 2.46 -5.86
CA ALA A 122 -0.78 2.25 -4.44
C ALA A 122 -1.94 1.26 -4.18
N GLU A 123 -3.03 1.35 -4.94
CA GLU A 123 -4.14 0.38 -4.89
C GLU A 123 -3.70 -1.03 -5.28
N ALA A 124 -2.87 -1.17 -6.33
CA ALA A 124 -2.35 -2.44 -6.83
C ALA A 124 -1.37 -3.11 -5.85
N ILE A 125 -0.47 -2.33 -5.23
CA ILE A 125 0.44 -2.82 -4.17
C ILE A 125 -0.36 -3.27 -2.94
N SER A 126 -1.35 -2.49 -2.51
CA SER A 126 -2.22 -2.85 -1.37
C SER A 126 -2.93 -4.19 -1.59
N LYS A 127 -3.36 -4.44 -2.84
CA LYS A 127 -4.03 -5.68 -3.24
C LYS A 127 -3.08 -6.80 -3.65
N LYS A 128 -1.76 -6.61 -3.52
CA LYS A 128 -0.71 -7.59 -3.85
C LYS A 128 -0.74 -8.07 -5.30
N VAL A 129 -0.94 -7.17 -6.26
CA VAL A 129 -0.83 -7.48 -7.69
C VAL A 129 0.65 -7.75 -8.03
N PRO A 130 1.01 -8.92 -8.59
CA PRO A 130 2.41 -9.26 -8.91
C PRO A 130 3.08 -8.22 -9.81
N ASP A 131 2.38 -7.78 -10.85
CA ASP A 131 2.87 -6.80 -11.83
C ASP A 131 3.26 -5.44 -11.19
N ALA A 132 2.60 -5.05 -10.09
CA ALA A 132 2.89 -3.82 -9.35
C ALA A 132 3.90 -4.02 -8.19
N LEU A 133 4.11 -5.27 -7.76
CA LEU A 133 5.08 -5.63 -6.72
C LEU A 133 6.48 -5.88 -7.28
N ASP A 134 6.58 -6.31 -8.54
CA ASP A 134 7.84 -6.51 -9.23
C ASP A 134 8.28 -5.24 -9.96
N ALA A 135 9.34 -4.60 -9.46
CA ALA A 135 9.97 -3.44 -10.07
C ALA A 135 10.45 -3.66 -11.48
N GLN A 136 10.72 -4.89 -11.90
CA GLN A 136 11.00 -5.17 -13.29
C GLN A 136 9.75 -4.91 -14.12
N CYS A 137 8.66 -5.62 -13.84
CA CYS A 137 7.40 -5.51 -14.57
C CYS A 137 6.90 -4.06 -14.66
N TRP A 138 6.70 -3.39 -13.52
CA TRP A 138 6.11 -2.05 -13.56
C TRP A 138 7.04 -0.98 -14.14
N ALA A 139 8.36 -1.11 -13.97
CA ALA A 139 9.29 -0.16 -14.57
C ALA A 139 9.37 -0.34 -16.10
N GLU A 140 9.18 -1.55 -16.62
CA GLU A 140 9.07 -1.77 -18.06
C GLU A 140 7.82 -1.11 -18.64
N ASP A 141 6.67 -1.32 -18.00
CA ASP A 141 5.39 -0.78 -18.45
C ASP A 141 5.38 0.76 -18.36
N LEU A 142 5.88 1.31 -17.27
CA LEU A 142 6.06 2.76 -17.10
C LEU A 142 6.99 3.33 -18.18
N ASN A 143 8.12 2.67 -18.44
CA ASN A 143 9.07 3.15 -19.43
C ASN A 143 8.47 3.15 -20.85
N ARG A 144 7.64 2.15 -21.17
CA ARG A 144 6.91 2.09 -22.45
C ARG A 144 5.89 3.22 -22.57
N ALA A 145 5.15 3.51 -21.50
CA ALA A 145 4.20 4.62 -21.47
C ALA A 145 4.91 5.98 -21.65
N MET A 146 6.04 6.15 -20.98
CA MET A 146 6.81 7.40 -20.95
C MET A 146 7.67 7.62 -22.20
N TYR A 147 8.04 6.57 -22.94
CA TYR A 147 8.83 6.68 -24.16
C TYR A 147 8.20 7.62 -25.21
N HIS A 148 6.86 7.64 -25.29
CA HIS A 148 6.14 8.50 -26.22
C HIS A 148 6.00 9.96 -25.77
N VAL A 149 6.28 10.25 -24.50
CA VAL A 149 6.02 11.57 -23.89
C VAL A 149 7.31 12.28 -23.50
N LEU A 150 8.22 11.56 -22.85
CA LEU A 150 9.56 12.02 -22.47
C LEU A 150 10.61 10.98 -22.88
N PRO A 151 10.98 10.90 -24.18
CA PRO A 151 11.92 9.90 -24.68
C PRO A 151 13.31 9.97 -24.03
N SER A 152 13.80 11.19 -23.75
CA SER A 152 15.10 11.42 -23.10
C SER A 152 15.11 10.87 -21.68
N TRP A 153 14.07 11.16 -20.90
CA TRP A 153 13.90 10.64 -19.54
C TRP A 153 13.75 9.12 -19.52
N ALA A 154 12.94 8.55 -20.42
CA ALA A 154 12.74 7.11 -20.52
C ALA A 154 14.07 6.36 -20.78
N SER A 155 14.94 6.96 -21.61
CA SER A 155 16.25 6.40 -21.93
C SER A 155 17.20 6.42 -20.72
N THR A 156 17.24 7.53 -19.97
CA THR A 156 18.11 7.68 -18.79
C THR A 156 17.59 6.92 -17.57
N PHE A 157 16.27 6.87 -17.38
CA PHE A 157 15.61 6.13 -16.30
C PHE A 157 16.03 4.67 -16.26
N ARG A 158 15.98 3.97 -17.41
CA ARG A 158 16.41 2.57 -17.50
C ARG A 158 17.89 2.37 -17.20
N GLN A 159 18.74 3.33 -17.57
CA GLN A 159 20.19 3.22 -17.36
C GLN A 159 20.56 3.45 -15.89
N HIS A 160 20.03 4.51 -15.27
CA HIS A 160 20.37 4.88 -13.89
C HIS A 160 19.67 4.02 -12.83
N ARG A 161 18.45 3.56 -13.10
CA ARG A 161 17.65 2.78 -12.13
C ARG A 161 17.80 1.27 -12.29
N ARG A 162 18.57 0.79 -13.27
CA ARG A 162 18.81 -0.65 -13.52
C ARG A 162 19.14 -1.48 -12.26
N PRO A 163 20.10 -1.10 -11.39
CA PRO A 163 20.41 -1.90 -10.20
C PRO A 163 19.24 -1.95 -9.20
N GLN A 164 18.49 -0.86 -9.06
CA GLN A 164 17.33 -0.77 -8.15
C GLN A 164 16.13 -1.57 -8.68
N ILE A 165 15.97 -1.63 -10.01
CA ILE A 165 14.98 -2.46 -10.70
C ILE A 165 15.32 -3.95 -10.49
N LEU A 166 16.59 -4.34 -10.68
CA LEU A 166 17.01 -5.73 -10.51
C LEU A 166 16.90 -6.22 -9.06
N ASN A 167 17.18 -5.35 -8.09
CA ASN A 167 17.09 -5.66 -6.66
C ASN A 167 15.69 -5.46 -6.06
N ASN A 168 14.69 -5.12 -6.89
CA ASN A 168 13.33 -4.80 -6.48
C ASN A 168 13.23 -3.76 -5.32
N SER A 169 14.18 -2.83 -5.27
CA SER A 169 14.28 -1.81 -4.22
C SER A 169 13.80 -0.43 -4.69
N LEU A 170 13.24 -0.35 -5.90
CA LEU A 170 12.80 0.90 -6.50
C LEU A 170 11.47 1.37 -5.91
N ASN A 171 11.42 2.61 -5.45
CA ASN A 171 10.22 3.21 -4.88
C ASN A 171 9.44 3.98 -5.95
N TYR A 172 8.19 3.57 -6.21
CA TYR A 172 7.33 4.20 -7.21
C TYR A 172 7.06 5.69 -6.94
N ARG A 173 7.07 6.13 -5.67
CA ARG A 173 6.86 7.54 -5.31
C ARG A 173 8.03 8.45 -5.67
N GLU A 174 9.25 7.93 -5.53
CA GLU A 174 10.46 8.64 -5.96
C GLU A 174 10.45 8.81 -7.48
N VAL A 175 10.05 7.77 -8.22
CA VAL A 175 9.91 7.84 -9.67
C VAL A 175 8.83 8.84 -10.10
N ALA A 176 7.70 8.92 -9.38
CA ALA A 176 6.67 9.93 -9.64
C ALA A 176 7.21 11.36 -9.45
N ALA A 177 8.03 11.59 -8.41
CA ALA A 177 8.67 12.89 -8.17
C ALA A 177 9.66 13.25 -9.28
N ASP A 178 10.50 12.31 -9.71
CA ASP A 178 11.44 12.49 -10.82
C ASP A 178 10.70 12.88 -12.12
N ILE A 179 9.61 12.19 -12.46
CA ILE A 179 8.81 12.50 -13.65
C ILE A 179 8.22 13.91 -13.57
N ARG A 180 7.71 14.32 -12.40
CA ARG A 180 7.15 15.67 -12.20
C ARG A 180 8.23 16.76 -12.36
N TYR A 181 9.45 16.50 -11.88
CA TYR A 181 10.58 17.42 -12.05
C TYR A 181 10.94 17.59 -13.54
N GLU A 182 11.05 16.48 -14.26
CA GLU A 182 11.40 16.46 -15.68
C GLU A 182 10.30 17.07 -16.55
N ALA A 183 9.04 16.83 -16.22
CA ALA A 183 7.89 17.49 -16.85
C ALA A 183 7.96 19.02 -16.69
N LYS A 184 8.37 19.51 -15.52
CA LYS A 184 8.55 20.95 -15.29
C LYS A 184 9.69 21.51 -16.15
N MET A 185 10.80 20.80 -16.28
CA MET A 185 11.94 21.21 -17.12
C MET A 185 11.62 21.15 -18.62
N ALA A 186 10.89 20.13 -19.08
CA ALA A 186 10.43 19.99 -20.46
C ALA A 186 9.40 21.07 -20.85
N ASN A 187 8.53 21.47 -19.93
CA ASN A 187 7.59 22.57 -20.16
C ASN A 187 8.24 23.97 -20.06
N ALA A 188 9.24 24.14 -19.19
CA ALA A 188 10.02 25.38 -19.07
C ALA A 188 10.93 25.63 -20.28
N SER A 189 11.39 24.56 -20.93
CA SER A 189 12.13 24.60 -22.21
C SER A 189 11.21 24.76 -23.43
N GLY A 190 9.95 25.15 -23.21
CA GLY A 190 8.99 25.54 -24.24
C GLY A 190 9.65 26.45 -25.29
N ARG A 191 9.97 25.82 -26.42
CA ARG A 191 10.48 26.42 -27.66
C ARG A 191 9.75 27.74 -27.89
N PRO A 192 10.42 28.90 -28.07
CA PRO A 192 9.72 30.13 -28.41
C PRO A 192 8.95 29.88 -29.69
N SER A 193 7.62 29.77 -29.55
CA SER A 193 6.68 29.70 -30.65
C SER A 193 6.75 31.02 -31.40
N GLY A 194 7.61 31.11 -32.40
CA GLY A 194 7.65 32.29 -33.26
C GLY A 194 8.97 32.61 -33.93
N ILE A 195 9.70 31.65 -34.50
CA ILE A 195 10.55 32.01 -35.64
C ILE A 195 9.61 32.15 -36.83
N LYS A 196 9.14 33.38 -37.07
CA LYS A 196 8.45 33.74 -38.32
C LYS A 196 9.43 33.52 -39.46
N ARG A 197 9.29 32.37 -40.13
CA ARG A 197 9.97 32.07 -41.38
C ARG A 197 9.38 32.98 -42.45
N GLY A 198 10.16 33.94 -42.93
CA GLY A 198 9.87 34.67 -44.16
C GLY A 198 9.74 36.18 -44.01
N ALA A 199 10.85 36.89 -44.22
CA ALA A 199 10.91 38.14 -44.98
C ALA A 199 12.38 38.54 -45.18
N PHE A 200 13.16 37.69 -45.88
CA PHE A 200 14.35 38.21 -46.55
C PHE A 200 13.86 38.85 -47.86
N ALA A 201 13.57 40.14 -47.82
CA ALA A 201 13.45 40.93 -49.02
C ALA A 201 14.87 41.12 -49.58
N ALA A 202 15.19 40.40 -50.65
CA ALA A 202 16.37 40.69 -51.45
C ALA A 202 16.10 41.96 -52.27
N THR A 203 16.63 43.10 -51.83
CA THR A 203 16.63 44.32 -52.63
C THR A 203 18.04 44.56 -53.14
N TYR A 204 18.27 44.20 -54.40
CA TYR A 204 19.45 44.61 -55.15
C TYR A 204 19.32 46.09 -55.54
N GLY A 205 20.27 46.91 -55.08
CA GLY A 205 20.90 48.03 -55.80
C GLY A 205 20.09 49.32 -56.06
N ALA A 206 20.48 50.41 -55.38
CA ALA A 206 20.80 51.70 -56.02
C ALA A 206 21.53 52.62 -55.01
N ALA A 207 22.40 53.48 -55.53
CA ALA A 207 23.61 54.00 -54.88
C ALA A 207 23.52 55.42 -54.28
N SER A 208 24.59 55.75 -53.53
CA SER A 208 25.15 57.08 -53.17
C SER A 208 24.42 57.87 -52.07
N ARG A 209 25.07 58.58 -51.12
CA ARG A 209 26.46 59.04 -50.92
C ARG A 209 26.63 59.55 -49.45
N ASN A 210 27.83 59.39 -48.89
CA ASN A 210 28.57 60.14 -47.83
C ASN A 210 27.80 60.85 -46.67
N ASP A 211 28.16 60.70 -45.38
CA ASP A 211 29.41 61.21 -44.76
C ASP A 211 29.86 60.48 -43.46
N ARG A 212 31.16 60.15 -43.44
CA ARG A 212 32.22 60.06 -42.40
C ARG A 212 32.06 59.37 -41.00
N PRO A 213 33.09 58.64 -40.49
CA PRO A 213 33.01 57.77 -39.30
C PRO A 213 33.83 58.21 -38.08
N ALA A 214 33.50 57.65 -36.91
CA ALA A 214 34.34 57.48 -35.71
C ALA A 214 33.48 56.77 -34.62
N ILE A 215 33.88 55.84 -33.77
CA ILE A 215 35.11 55.12 -33.39
C ILE A 215 34.61 53.83 -32.70
N THR A 216 35.46 52.81 -32.70
CA THR A 216 35.36 51.53 -31.97
C THR A 216 35.10 51.68 -30.48
N ASP A 217 34.34 50.77 -29.86
CA ASP A 217 34.86 50.10 -28.67
C ASP A 217 34.14 48.80 -28.35
N ARG A 218 34.96 47.83 -27.97
CA ARG A 218 34.66 46.45 -27.59
C ARG A 218 35.41 46.26 -26.29
N ASP A 219 34.70 46.06 -25.19
CA ASP A 219 35.19 45.42 -23.95
C ASP A 219 33.93 44.90 -23.23
N ASN A 220 33.75 43.60 -23.06
CA ASN A 220 34.37 42.72 -22.06
C ASN A 220 33.88 43.03 -20.64
N ASP A 221 32.79 42.39 -20.22
CA ASP A 221 32.45 42.24 -18.81
C ASP A 221 32.30 40.75 -18.48
N THR A 222 33.38 40.24 -17.88
CA THR A 222 33.43 38.98 -17.15
C THR A 222 32.79 39.23 -15.78
N ILE A 223 31.73 38.49 -15.44
CA ILE A 223 31.16 38.54 -14.09
C ILE A 223 31.92 37.54 -13.21
N GLU A 224 32.64 38.08 -12.23
CA GLU A 224 33.30 37.34 -11.16
C GLU A 224 32.27 36.64 -10.26
N VAL A 225 32.45 35.33 -10.05
CA VAL A 225 31.70 34.54 -9.07
C VAL A 225 32.43 34.61 -7.74
N GLN A 226 31.91 35.40 -6.81
CA GLN A 226 32.33 35.38 -5.41
C GLN A 226 31.23 34.73 -4.58
N GLY A 227 31.48 33.49 -4.16
CA GLY A 227 30.62 32.70 -3.29
C GLY A 227 31.46 31.63 -2.61
N ASP A 228 32.00 32.01 -1.45
CA ASP A 228 32.91 31.25 -0.61
C ASP A 228 32.28 29.92 -0.16
N ALA A 229 33.00 28.82 -0.39
CA ALA A 229 32.61 27.47 -0.05
C ALA A 229 33.29 27.07 1.26
N SER A 230 32.81 27.64 2.38
CA SER A 230 33.35 27.35 3.71
C SER A 230 32.27 27.49 4.78
N ASP A 231 31.38 26.50 4.89
CA ASP A 231 30.78 26.08 6.18
C ASP A 231 29.75 24.96 5.96
N TRP A 232 30.22 23.72 5.97
CA TRP A 232 29.39 22.57 6.36
C TRP A 232 30.21 21.72 7.31
N ALA A 233 30.15 22.07 8.59
CA ALA A 233 30.58 21.20 9.67
C ALA A 233 29.75 19.91 9.65
N THR A 234 30.43 18.79 9.45
CA THR A 234 29.87 17.43 9.57
C THR A 234 29.67 17.11 11.04
N ASP A 235 28.42 17.00 11.48
CA ASP A 235 28.10 16.43 12.79
C ASP A 235 27.97 14.91 12.66
N GLU A 236 29.07 14.20 12.92
CA GLU A 236 29.11 12.75 13.07
C GLU A 236 28.40 12.35 14.38
N THR A 237 27.13 11.96 14.28
CA THR A 237 26.48 11.20 15.36
C THR A 237 26.72 9.71 15.13
N SER A 238 27.76 9.20 15.80
CA SER A 238 28.05 7.79 15.97
C SER A 238 26.90 7.05 16.68
N TYR A 239 26.12 6.27 15.94
CA TYR A 239 25.21 5.29 16.53
C TYR A 239 25.95 3.99 16.80
N ALA A 240 25.85 3.57 18.06
CA ALA A 240 26.58 2.49 18.69
C ALA A 240 26.41 1.12 18.00
N HIS A 241 27.55 0.47 17.80
CA HIS A 241 27.70 -0.95 17.56
C HIS A 241 27.12 -1.72 18.77
N ARG A 242 26.02 -2.46 18.57
CA ARG A 242 25.51 -3.40 19.57
C ARG A 242 25.82 -4.83 19.14
N ASP A 243 26.78 -5.41 19.83
CA ASP A 243 27.13 -6.82 19.77
C ASP A 243 25.90 -7.72 19.98
N THR A 244 25.73 -8.70 19.09
CA THR A 244 24.98 -9.92 19.42
C THR A 244 25.83 -11.13 19.07
N ARG A 245 26.69 -11.49 20.04
CA ARG A 245 27.52 -12.69 20.03
C ARG A 245 26.69 -13.88 20.58
N GLY A 246 26.43 -14.85 19.71
CA GLY A 246 26.43 -16.29 20.02
C GLY A 246 25.28 -16.88 20.86
N GLN A 247 24.30 -17.51 20.18
CA GLN A 247 23.61 -18.70 20.70
C GLN A 247 23.91 -19.90 19.80
N GLY A 248 25.01 -20.60 20.11
CA GLY A 248 25.23 -21.97 19.66
C GLY A 248 24.79 -22.94 20.76
N ARG A 249 23.58 -23.48 20.66
CA ARG A 249 23.13 -24.56 21.54
C ARG A 249 23.77 -25.87 21.09
N GLY A 250 24.73 -26.36 21.88
CA GLY A 250 25.18 -27.74 21.82
C GLY A 250 24.05 -28.69 22.21
N ARG A 251 23.77 -29.69 21.37
CA ARG A 251 23.03 -30.89 21.73
C ARG A 251 24.02 -32.00 22.07
N ARG A 252 23.80 -32.56 23.25
CA ARG A 252 24.46 -33.70 23.89
C ARG A 252 24.45 -34.96 22.99
N ALA A 253 25.54 -35.72 23.11
CA ALA A 253 25.57 -37.18 22.98
C ALA A 253 24.95 -37.83 24.23
#